data_AF-A0A9X0U658-F1
#
_entry.id   AF-A0A9X0U658-F1
#
_cell.length_a   1.000
_cell.length_b   1.000
_cell.length_c   1.000
_cell.angle_alpha   90.00
_cell.angle_beta   90.00
_cell.angle_gamma   90.00
#
_symmetry.space_group_name_H-M   'P 1'
#
loop_
_entity.id
_entity.type
_entity.pdbx_description
1 polymer ?
#
loop_
_entity_poly.entity_id
_entity_poly.type
_entity_poly.pdbx_seq_one_letter_code
_entity_poly.pdbx_strand_id
1 'polypeptide(L)'
;METSFAEVAFHKRRFLQDTRITAALTFDYQDFLAGFSGVYSHLDPHEIETCLLPEPVPECYAPVQALADLLLHAGSNGVVYPSVRNLGGNCVACFRPALVYNPRRGKQYQLMVGAREQWAAT
;
A
#
# COMPACT_ATOMS: atom_id res chain seq x y z
N MET A 1 4.15 -5.63 9.27
CA MET A 1 4.55 -4.28 9.70
C MET A 1 5.47 -3.63 8.69
N GLU A 2 6.56 -4.29 8.27
CA GLU A 2 7.53 -3.72 7.32
C GLU A 2 6.87 -3.23 6.01
N THR A 3 5.97 -4.03 5.44
CA THR A 3 5.21 -3.64 4.23
C THR A 3 4.40 -2.36 4.41
N SER A 4 3.66 -2.20 5.52
CA SER A 4 2.86 -1.00 5.73
C SER A 4 3.73 0.26 5.88
N PHE A 5 4.92 0.14 6.47
CA PHE A 5 5.88 1.24 6.52
C PHE A 5 6.46 1.58 5.15
N ALA A 6 6.77 0.59 4.32
CA ALA A 6 7.26 0.83 2.97
C ALA A 6 6.23 1.59 2.12
N GLU A 7 4.96 1.17 2.15
CA GLU A 7 3.86 1.84 1.45
C GLU A 7 3.66 3.28 1.94
N VAL A 8 3.61 3.47 3.27
CA VAL A 8 3.48 4.81 3.88
C VAL A 8 4.64 5.72 3.53
N ALA A 9 5.89 5.24 3.64
CA ALA A 9 7.08 6.02 3.36
C ALA A 9 7.13 6.43 1.88
N PHE A 10 6.77 5.53 0.96
CA PHE A 10 6.67 5.81 -0.46
C PHE A 10 5.68 6.97 -0.74
N HIS A 11 4.45 6.86 -0.24
CA HIS A 11 3.44 7.89 -0.47
C HIS A 11 3.73 9.21 0.25
N LYS A 12 4.34 9.16 1.44
CA LYS A 12 4.79 10.38 2.12
C LYS A 12 5.93 11.07 1.37
N ARG A 13 6.89 10.32 0.82
CA ARG A 13 7.94 10.89 -0.02
C ARG A 13 7.35 11.58 -1.25
N ARG A 14 6.41 10.93 -1.94
CA ARG A 14 5.68 11.52 -3.08
C ARG A 14 4.97 12.80 -2.68
N PHE A 15 4.24 12.80 -1.56
CA PHE A 15 3.61 14.01 -1.02
C PHE A 15 4.63 15.15 -0.81
N LEU A 16 5.80 14.87 -0.22
CA LEU A 16 6.84 15.90 -0.03
C LEU A 16 7.37 16.42 -1.38
N GLN A 17 7.57 15.54 -2.36
CA GLN A 17 8.01 15.92 -3.70
C GLN A 17 6.97 16.80 -4.42
N ASP A 18 5.71 16.37 -4.43
CA ASP A 18 4.60 17.07 -5.09
C ASP A 18 4.35 18.45 -4.45
N THR A 19 4.60 18.59 -3.14
CA THR A 19 4.50 19.85 -2.40
C THR A 19 5.81 20.65 -2.34
N ARG A 20 6.87 20.18 -3.00
CA ARG A 20 8.22 20.81 -3.03
C ARG A 20 8.85 21.01 -1.64
N ILE A 21 8.47 20.21 -0.66
CA ILE A 21 9.09 20.19 0.67
C ILE A 21 10.40 19.40 0.58
N THR A 22 11.53 20.05 0.85
CA THR A 22 12.86 19.42 0.73
C THR A 22 13.38 18.85 2.05
N ALA A 23 12.88 19.37 3.18
CA ALA A 23 13.23 18.87 4.51
C ALA A 23 12.61 17.49 4.75
N ALA A 24 13.31 16.66 5.53
CA ALA A 24 12.70 15.47 6.09
C ALA A 24 11.69 15.85 7.18
N LEU A 25 10.50 15.25 7.14
CA LEU A 25 9.43 15.46 8.11
C LEU A 25 9.19 14.19 8.91
N THR A 26 8.84 14.36 10.18
CA THR A 26 8.39 13.28 11.06
C THR A 26 6.87 13.23 11.09
N PHE A 27 6.31 12.03 10.93
CA PHE A 27 4.89 11.77 10.96
C PHE A 27 4.56 10.77 12.05
N ASP A 28 3.55 11.07 12.88
CA ASP A 28 3.04 10.17 13.89
C ASP A 28 2.01 9.21 13.29
N TYR A 29 2.19 7.91 13.55
CA TYR A 29 1.32 6.85 13.06
C TYR A 29 0.86 5.94 14.20
N GLN A 30 -0.42 5.56 14.11
CA GLN A 30 -0.99 4.49 14.92
C GLN A 30 -1.15 3.27 14.04
N ASP A 31 -0.48 2.17 14.40
CA ASP A 31 -0.73 0.88 13.79
C ASP A 31 -2.08 0.33 14.23
N PHE A 32 -2.74 -0.43 13.35
CA PHE A 32 -3.98 -1.12 13.64
C PHE A 32 -3.85 -2.59 13.27
N LEU A 33 -4.13 -3.45 14.25
CA LEU A 33 -4.32 -4.86 14.00
C LEU A 33 -5.80 -5.09 13.71
N ALA A 34 -6.10 -5.72 12.58
CA ALA A 34 -7.43 -6.10 12.19
C ALA A 34 -7.41 -7.49 11.53
N GLY A 35 -8.50 -8.24 11.69
CA GLY A 35 -8.75 -9.45 10.93
C GLY A 35 -9.56 -9.15 9.69
N PHE A 36 -9.36 -9.94 8.63
CA PHE A 36 -10.15 -9.89 7.41
C PHE A 36 -10.82 -11.24 7.24
N SER A 37 -12.15 -11.28 7.09
CA SER A 37 -12.89 -12.52 6.85
C SER A 37 -13.43 -12.59 5.42
N GLY A 38 -13.76 -13.79 4.97
CA GLY A 38 -14.29 -14.06 3.64
C GLY A 38 -13.23 -14.52 2.64
N VAL A 39 -13.65 -14.73 1.40
CA VAL A 39 -12.79 -15.11 0.28
C VAL A 39 -12.38 -13.85 -0.47
N TYR A 40 -11.08 -13.70 -0.70
CA TYR A 40 -10.47 -12.60 -1.45
C TYR A 40 -9.90 -13.15 -2.76
N SER A 41 -9.96 -12.33 -3.81
CA SER A 41 -9.29 -12.65 -5.06
C SER A 41 -7.78 -12.61 -4.87
N HIS A 42 -7.07 -13.49 -5.56
CA HIS A 42 -5.61 -13.45 -5.70
C HIS A 42 -5.29 -13.18 -7.16
N LEU A 43 -4.26 -12.37 -7.39
CA LEU A 43 -3.77 -12.13 -8.73
C LEU A 43 -2.98 -13.35 -9.22
N ASP A 44 -3.25 -13.78 -10.44
CA ASP A 44 -2.41 -14.76 -11.12
C ASP A 44 -1.06 -14.14 -11.57
N PRO A 45 -0.07 -14.94 -12.02
CA PRO A 45 1.22 -14.40 -12.43
C PRO A 45 1.16 -13.36 -13.55
N HIS A 46 0.22 -13.49 -14.49
CA HIS A 46 0.06 -12.53 -15.59
C HIS A 46 -0.58 -11.23 -15.10
N GLU A 47 -1.59 -11.33 -14.23
CA GLU A 47 -2.19 -10.16 -13.57
C GLU A 47 -1.16 -9.44 -12.69
N ILE A 48 -0.28 -10.15 -11.98
CA ILE A 48 0.81 -9.54 -11.21
C ILE A 48 1.72 -8.72 -12.14
N GLU A 49 2.17 -9.30 -13.25
CA GLU A 49 3.08 -8.65 -14.20
C GLU A 49 2.45 -7.41 -14.85
N THR A 50 1.17 -7.49 -15.21
CA THR A 50 0.48 -6.43 -15.96
C THR A 50 -0.16 -5.37 -15.07
N CYS A 51 -0.58 -5.73 -13.86
CA CYS A 51 -1.31 -4.82 -12.98
C CYS A 51 -0.44 -4.16 -11.92
N LEU A 52 0.58 -4.84 -11.40
CA LEU A 52 1.38 -4.34 -10.27
C LEU A 52 2.66 -3.64 -10.73
N LEU A 53 2.47 -2.56 -11.49
CA LEU A 53 3.57 -1.76 -12.01
C LEU A 53 4.14 -0.83 -10.92
N PRO A 54 5.48 -0.72 -10.77
CA PRO A 54 6.09 0.17 -9.78
C PRO A 54 6.11 1.64 -10.20
N GLU A 55 6.21 1.91 -11.49
CA GLU A 55 6.40 3.23 -12.12
C GLU A 55 5.89 3.19 -13.58
N PRO A 56 5.67 4.34 -14.25
CA PRO A 56 5.72 5.69 -13.69
C PRO A 56 4.49 6.01 -12.84
N VAL A 57 4.67 6.75 -11.75
CA VAL A 57 3.57 7.23 -10.90
C VAL A 57 3.02 8.56 -11.44
N PRO A 58 1.70 8.72 -11.64
CA PRO A 58 0.61 7.85 -11.16
C PRO A 58 0.08 6.81 -12.18
N GLU A 59 0.62 6.76 -13.40
CA GLU A 59 0.10 5.91 -14.48
C GLU A 59 0.14 4.42 -14.14
N CYS A 60 1.12 4.00 -13.33
CA CYS A 60 1.29 2.64 -12.85
C CYS A 60 0.09 2.12 -12.03
N TYR A 61 -0.78 3.01 -11.54
CA TYR A 61 -1.98 2.62 -10.80
C TYR A 61 -3.16 2.25 -11.70
N ALA A 62 -3.19 2.71 -12.95
CA ALA A 62 -4.36 2.55 -13.81
C ALA A 62 -4.74 1.08 -14.06
N PRO A 63 -3.80 0.15 -14.36
CA PRO A 63 -4.14 -1.25 -14.59
C PRO A 63 -4.78 -1.94 -13.37
N VAL A 64 -4.16 -1.83 -12.18
CA VAL A 64 -4.69 -2.47 -10.96
C VAL A 64 -5.99 -1.82 -10.50
N GLN A 65 -6.18 -0.52 -10.71
CA GLN A 65 -7.44 0.16 -10.41
C GLN A 65 -8.57 -0.34 -11.31
N ALA A 66 -8.32 -0.48 -12.62
CA ALA A 66 -9.30 -1.05 -13.55
C ALA A 66 -9.69 -2.48 -13.16
N LEU A 67 -8.71 -3.31 -12.78
CA LEU A 67 -8.98 -4.66 -12.28
C LEU A 67 -9.78 -4.65 -10.96
N ALA A 68 -9.40 -3.79 -10.01
CA ALA A 68 -10.12 -3.65 -8.74
C ALA A 68 -11.58 -3.23 -8.96
N ASP A 69 -11.84 -2.31 -9.89
CA ASP A 69 -13.19 -1.91 -10.27
C ASP A 69 -13.99 -3.07 -10.86
N LEU A 70 -13.40 -3.85 -11.76
CA LEU A 70 -14.05 -5.04 -12.32
C LEU A 70 -14.42 -6.06 -11.22
N LEU A 71 -13.48 -6.34 -10.32
CA LEU A 71 -13.70 -7.26 -9.20
C LEU A 71 -14.77 -6.75 -8.23
N LEU A 72 -14.79 -5.44 -7.96
CA LEU A 72 -15.81 -4.81 -7.13
C LEU A 72 -17.21 -4.97 -7.72
N HIS A 73 -17.38 -4.73 -9.02
CA HIS A 73 -18.65 -4.88 -9.74
C HIS A 73 -19.07 -6.34 -9.88
N ALA A 74 -18.13 -7.27 -9.98
CA ALA A 74 -18.39 -8.71 -9.96
C ALA A 74 -18.77 -9.25 -8.56
N GLY A 75 -18.80 -8.40 -7.53
CA GLY A 75 -19.21 -8.79 -6.18
C GLY A 75 -18.09 -9.36 -5.31
N SER A 76 -16.82 -9.22 -5.71
CA SER A 76 -15.69 -9.65 -4.87
C SER A 76 -15.66 -8.89 -3.53
N ASN A 77 -15.06 -9.53 -2.53
CA ASN A 77 -14.82 -8.93 -1.22
C ASN A 77 -13.56 -8.06 -1.18
N GLY A 78 -12.67 -8.24 -2.15
CA GLY A 78 -11.36 -7.61 -2.17
C GLY A 78 -10.31 -8.44 -2.88
N VAL A 79 -9.08 -7.95 -2.85
CA VAL A 79 -7.92 -8.61 -3.45
C VAL A 79 -6.75 -8.64 -2.46
N VAL A 80 -6.06 -9.78 -2.41
CA VAL A 80 -4.76 -9.95 -1.75
C VAL A 80 -3.69 -10.03 -2.83
N TYR A 81 -2.67 -9.19 -2.73
CA TYR A 81 -1.67 -9.01 -3.78
C TYR A 81 -0.28 -8.76 -3.20
N PRO A 82 0.81 -9.14 -3.90
CA PRO A 82 2.17 -8.85 -3.44
C PRO A 82 2.41 -7.33 -3.43
N SER A 83 3.16 -6.85 -2.44
CA SER A 83 3.54 -5.44 -2.35
C SER A 83 4.58 -5.11 -3.42
N VAL A 84 4.38 -3.98 -4.09
CA VAL A 84 5.33 -3.41 -5.04
C VAL A 84 6.43 -2.60 -4.32
N ARG A 85 6.21 -2.25 -3.05
CA ARG A 85 7.12 -1.42 -2.25
C ARG A 85 7.94 -2.21 -1.24
N ASN A 86 7.57 -3.46 -0.95
CA ASN A 86 8.33 -4.36 -0.09
C ASN A 86 8.35 -5.79 -0.67
N LEU A 87 9.49 -6.21 -1.21
CA LEU A 87 9.64 -7.53 -1.81
C LEU A 87 9.34 -8.65 -0.79
N GLY A 88 8.49 -9.61 -1.18
CA GLY A 88 8.02 -10.69 -0.30
C GLY A 88 6.91 -10.28 0.67
N GLY A 89 6.56 -8.98 0.73
CA GLY A 89 5.41 -8.49 1.45
C GLY A 89 4.10 -8.71 0.68
N ASN A 90 2.98 -8.80 1.40
CA ASN A 90 1.64 -8.82 0.82
C ASN A 90 0.81 -7.64 1.33
N CYS A 91 -0.11 -7.18 0.48
CA CYS A 91 -1.09 -6.15 0.74
C CYS A 91 -2.50 -6.72 0.55
N VAL A 92 -3.48 -6.05 1.15
CA VAL A 92 -4.90 -6.37 0.99
C VAL A 92 -5.68 -5.09 0.70
N ALA A 93 -6.53 -5.15 -0.32
CA ALA A 93 -7.56 -4.15 -0.56
C ALA A 93 -8.92 -4.81 -0.26
N CYS A 94 -9.55 -4.40 0.85
CA CYS A 94 -10.86 -4.90 1.24
C CYS A 94 -11.96 -3.95 0.74
N PHE A 95 -12.86 -4.46 -0.08
CA PHE A 95 -13.93 -3.69 -0.72
C PHE A 95 -15.18 -3.59 0.15
N ARG A 96 -15.29 -4.43 1.17
CA ARG A 96 -16.46 -4.53 2.06
C ARG A 96 -16.02 -4.26 3.49
N PRO A 97 -16.17 -3.02 4.01
CA PRO A 97 -15.73 -2.68 5.37
C PRO A 97 -16.29 -3.59 6.46
N ALA A 98 -17.49 -4.16 6.27
CA ALA A 98 -18.10 -5.12 7.18
C ALA A 98 -17.29 -6.44 7.36
N LEU A 99 -16.32 -6.69 6.49
CA LEU A 99 -15.43 -7.86 6.56
C LEU A 99 -14.13 -7.59 7.33
N VAL A 100 -13.94 -6.37 7.86
CA VAL A 100 -12.83 -6.00 8.72
C VAL A 100 -13.27 -6.16 10.17
N TYR A 101 -12.63 -7.08 10.90
CA TYR A 101 -13.03 -7.45 12.26
C TYR A 101 -11.99 -7.08 13.30
N ASN A 102 -12.49 -6.79 14.49
CA ASN A 102 -11.69 -6.52 15.69
C ASN A 102 -10.55 -5.50 15.44
N PRO A 103 -10.82 -4.34 14.80
CA PRO A 103 -9.79 -3.33 14.62
C PRO A 103 -9.38 -2.81 16.00
N ARG A 104 -8.09 -2.94 16.31
CA ARG A 104 -7.54 -2.51 17.60
C ARG A 104 -6.22 -1.81 17.41
N ARG A 105 -5.98 -0.82 18.26
CA ARG A 105 -4.73 -0.06 18.26
C ARG A 105 -3.57 -0.99 18.60
N GLY A 106 -2.58 -1.00 17.71
CA GLY A 106 -1.27 -1.58 17.92
C GLY A 106 -0.31 -0.56 18.51
N LYS A 107 0.97 -0.67 18.11
CA LYS A 107 2.02 0.25 18.53
C LYS A 107 1.88 1.61 17.83
N GLN A 108 2.37 2.65 18.48
CA GLN A 108 2.57 3.96 17.87
C GLN A 108 3.98 4.04 17.29
N TYR A 109 4.12 4.75 16.18
CA TYR A 109 5.38 4.91 15.47
C TYR A 109 5.57 6.35 15.02
N GLN A 110 6.82 6.80 15.03
CA GLN A 110 7.22 8.04 14.36
C GLN A 110 8.05 7.67 13.14
N LEU A 111 7.60 8.11 11.97
CA LEU A 111 8.28 7.86 10.70
C LEU A 111 8.87 9.17 10.20
N MET A 112 10.19 9.23 10.12
CA MET A 112 10.91 10.33 9.49
C MET A 112 11.11 10.02 8.00
N VAL A 113 10.58 10.87 7.13
CA VAL A 113 10.60 10.68 5.67
C VAL A 113 11.14 11.93 4.99
N GLY A 114 12.12 11.77 4.10
CA GLY A 114 12.65 12.82 3.22
C GLY A 114 12.14 12.69 1.79
N ALA A 115 12.13 13.82 1.05
CA ALA A 115 11.72 13.89 -0.35
C ALA A 115 12.69 13.19 -1.34
N ARG A 116 13.89 12.83 -0.88
CA ARG A 116 14.87 12.03 -1.63
C ARG A 116 15.17 10.76 -0.83
N GLU A 117 15.46 9.66 -1.52
CA GLU A 117 16.13 8.54 -0.87
C GLU A 117 17.53 9.01 -0.44
N GLN A 118 17.81 8.92 0.86
CA GLN A 118 19.15 9.15 1.37
C GLN A 118 19.92 7.85 1.18
N TRP A 119 20.68 7.72 0.08
CA TRP A 119 21.73 6.72 0.02
C TRP A 119 22.92 7.24 0.84
N ALA A 120 23.09 6.73 2.05
CA ALA A 120 24.39 6.80 2.73
C ALA A 120 25.09 5.47 2.49
N ALA A 121 26.03 5.46 1.54
CA ALA A 121 27.09 4.47 1.56
C ALA A 121 28.04 4.86 2.69
N THR A 122 28.11 4.04 3.73
CA THR A 122 29.27 3.99 4.64
C THR A 122 30.12 2.80 4.25
#